data_AF-A0A1F7JM84-F1
#
_entry.id   AF-A0A1F7JM84-F1
#
_cell.length_a   1.000
_cell.length_b   1.000
_cell.length_c   1.000
_cell.angle_alpha   90.00
_cell.angle_beta   90.00
_cell.angle_gamma   90.00
#
_symmetry.space_group_name_H-M   'P 1'
#
loop_
_entity.id
_entity.type
_entity.pdbx_description
1 polymer ?
#
loop_
_entity_poly.entity_id
_entity_poly.type
_entity_poly.pdbx_seq_one_letter_code
_entity_poly.pdbx_strand_id
1 'polypeptide(L)'
;MYQKKIGLAILLLILSIFLGSFLSLIDIPGFFEGKSQLNITSLLISASLAYLISVVVFLLDFSDHRHLNLVFASAALLFAGSFLGLTHHLLLALASFFIYFFFLSYIYISSLKKAELFVRFSPNEIFIPSVKKGFMIMLVLLAIIAFFQTRNLLTGNNLLTPAFTKLLVKPVLPIINKEISKQIKAQLANQKDLPTSMTNQTLIRLVLKESLKNMDRIKTKDLIGIYPEQIPIESVLVNSSGDIDLAPVVDDMALSITNNMNQKYGSFIGFTPFVIGVVVFFVLQSILWPFGLLTSLITPLIFKLLFSLKFINKNLVPKEIEQISL
;
A
#
# COMPACT_ATOMS: atom_id res chain seq x y z
N MET A 1 31.15 -10.96 27.13
CA MET A 1 30.17 -11.58 26.21
C MET A 1 28.75 -11.35 26.67
N TYR A 2 28.43 -11.64 27.95
CA TYR A 2 27.10 -11.40 28.55
C TYR A 2 26.57 -9.96 28.44
N GLN A 3 27.39 -8.94 28.78
CA GLN A 3 26.99 -7.53 28.65
C GLN A 3 26.65 -7.11 27.20
N LYS A 4 27.36 -7.65 26.20
CA LYS A 4 27.05 -7.39 24.78
C LYS A 4 25.69 -7.99 24.40
N LYS A 5 25.37 -9.18 24.89
CA LYS A 5 24.06 -9.83 24.67
C LYS A 5 22.91 -9.03 25.28
N ILE A 6 23.07 -8.57 26.52
CA ILE A 6 22.08 -7.70 27.18
C ILE A 6 21.88 -6.41 26.38
N GLY A 7 22.97 -5.76 25.95
CA GLY A 7 22.89 -4.56 25.12
C GLY A 7 22.13 -4.79 23.81
N LEU A 8 22.39 -5.91 23.12
CA LEU A 8 21.66 -6.29 21.90
C LEU A 8 20.18 -6.59 22.17
N ALA A 9 19.85 -7.26 23.28
CA ALA A 9 18.47 -7.53 23.67
C ALA A 9 17.73 -6.22 23.96
N ILE A 10 18.31 -5.30 24.74
CA ILE A 10 17.74 -3.98 25.00
C ILE A 10 17.54 -3.20 23.70
N LEU A 11 18.54 -3.21 22.81
CA LEU A 11 18.46 -2.55 21.51
C LEU A 11 17.31 -3.14 20.66
N LEU A 12 17.14 -4.46 20.66
CA LEU A 12 16.03 -5.12 19.97
C LEU A 12 14.67 -4.65 20.50
N LEU A 13 14.51 -4.56 21.84
CA LEU A 13 13.26 -4.09 22.44
C LEU A 13 12.96 -2.64 22.02
N ILE A 14 13.96 -1.75 22.07
CA ILE A 14 13.83 -0.34 21.66
C ILE A 14 13.44 -0.24 20.18
N LEU A 15 14.15 -0.94 19.30
CA LEU A 15 13.86 -0.94 17.86
C LEU A 15 12.47 -1.52 17.57
N SER A 16 12.03 -2.53 18.33
CA SER A 16 10.69 -3.12 18.19
C SER A 16 9.59 -2.13 18.54
N ILE A 17 9.76 -1.34 19.61
CA ILE A 17 8.82 -0.27 19.98
C ILE A 17 8.71 0.74 18.83
N PHE A 18 9.86 1.26 18.36
CA PHE A 18 9.89 2.24 17.28
C PHE A 18 9.25 1.71 16.00
N LEU A 19 9.55 0.47 15.62
CA LEU A 19 8.97 -0.15 14.43
C LEU A 19 7.45 -0.27 14.55
N GLY A 20 6.93 -0.68 15.71
CA GLY A 20 5.49 -0.73 15.96
C GLY A 20 4.83 0.65 15.85
N SER A 21 5.47 1.69 16.39
CA SER A 21 4.97 3.06 16.28
C SER A 21 4.97 3.56 14.84
N PHE A 22 6.08 3.44 14.10
CA PHE A 22 6.14 3.93 12.72
C PHE A 22 5.23 3.17 11.77
N LEU A 23 5.05 1.84 11.94
CA LEU A 23 4.09 1.07 11.15
C LEU A 23 2.65 1.50 11.40
N SER A 24 2.30 1.86 12.64
CA SER A 24 0.95 2.31 12.98
C SER A 24 0.57 3.64 12.32
N LEU A 25 1.56 4.47 11.99
CA LEU A 25 1.38 5.77 11.33
C LEU A 25 1.22 5.67 9.81
N ILE A 26 1.43 4.49 9.22
CA ILE A 26 1.28 4.31 7.77
C ILE A 26 -0.19 4.23 7.42
N ASP A 27 -0.71 5.24 6.73
CA ASP A 27 -2.06 5.24 6.17
C ASP A 27 -2.04 4.73 4.72
N ILE A 28 -2.22 3.43 4.53
CA ILE A 28 -2.11 2.80 3.22
C ILE A 28 -3.23 3.30 2.27
N PRO A 29 -4.51 3.40 2.68
CA PRO A 29 -5.54 4.02 1.86
C PRO A 29 -5.23 5.47 1.48
N GLY A 30 -4.80 6.32 2.43
CA GLY A 30 -4.44 7.72 2.15
C GLY A 30 -3.26 7.89 1.20
N PHE A 31 -2.37 6.89 1.12
CA PHE A 31 -1.31 6.82 0.11
C PHE A 31 -1.88 6.64 -1.30
N PHE A 32 -2.86 5.75 -1.52
CA PHE A 32 -3.53 5.60 -2.82
C PHE A 32 -4.39 6.81 -3.20
N GLU A 33 -4.92 7.53 -2.20
CA GLU A 33 -5.63 8.79 -2.42
C GLU A 33 -4.69 9.97 -2.74
N GLY A 34 -3.36 9.77 -2.71
CA GLY A 34 -2.37 10.79 -3.05
C GLY A 34 -2.23 11.91 -2.02
N LYS A 35 -2.75 11.71 -0.80
CA LYS A 35 -2.89 12.79 0.21
C LYS A 35 -1.70 12.95 1.16
N SER A 36 -0.76 12.01 1.20
CA SER A 36 0.20 11.95 2.31
C SER A 36 1.65 11.67 1.89
N GLN A 37 2.48 12.71 1.94
CA GLN A 37 3.95 12.60 1.90
C GLN A 37 4.50 11.90 3.17
N LEU A 38 3.78 11.97 4.29
CA LEU A 38 4.12 11.35 5.58
C LEU A 38 4.20 9.82 5.50
N ASN A 39 3.47 9.19 4.57
CA ASN A 39 3.44 7.74 4.41
C ASN A 39 4.74 7.18 3.82
N ILE A 40 5.37 7.89 2.89
CA ILE A 40 6.62 7.42 2.25
C ILE A 40 7.76 7.45 3.28
N THR A 41 7.88 8.53 4.04
CA THR A 41 8.90 8.66 5.10
C THR A 41 8.73 7.57 6.16
N SER A 42 7.50 7.33 6.62
CA SER A 42 7.20 6.29 7.61
C SER A 42 7.51 4.88 7.09
N LEU A 43 7.26 4.61 5.81
CA LEU A 43 7.59 3.35 5.15
C LEU A 43 9.11 3.14 5.05
N LEU A 44 9.87 4.18 4.68
CA LEU A 44 11.34 4.13 4.62
C LEU A 44 11.97 3.91 5.99
N ILE A 45 11.48 4.60 7.02
CA ILE A 45 11.93 4.43 8.41
C ILE A 45 11.61 3.02 8.88
N SER A 46 10.39 2.52 8.63
CA SER A 46 9.98 1.16 9.00
C SER A 46 10.86 0.10 8.33
N ALA A 47 11.19 0.27 7.05
CA ALA A 47 12.07 -0.65 6.33
C ALA A 47 13.50 -0.63 6.89
N SER A 48 14.00 0.55 7.25
CA SER A 48 15.32 0.72 7.88
C SER A 48 15.38 0.08 9.27
N LEU A 49 14.33 0.28 10.08
CA LEU A 49 14.19 -0.34 11.40
C LEU A 49 14.11 -1.87 11.30
N ALA A 50 13.31 -2.41 10.37
CA ALA A 50 13.22 -3.85 10.14
C ALA A 50 14.57 -4.46 9.73
N TYR A 51 15.35 -3.74 8.92
CA TYR A 51 16.71 -4.14 8.57
C TYR A 51 17.66 -4.14 9.79
N LEU A 52 17.66 -3.06 10.59
CA LEU A 52 18.47 -2.99 11.81
C LEU A 52 18.10 -4.07 12.82
N ILE A 53 16.80 -4.33 13.00
CA ILE A 53 16.29 -5.44 13.82
C ILE A 53 16.85 -6.76 13.31
N SER A 54 16.84 -6.99 12.00
CA SER A 54 17.39 -8.22 11.42
C SER A 54 18.88 -8.38 11.74
N VAL A 55 19.67 -7.29 11.67
CA VAL A 55 21.09 -7.30 12.05
C VAL A 55 21.25 -7.63 13.54
N VAL A 56 20.44 -7.02 14.42
CA VAL A 56 20.49 -7.29 15.86
C VAL A 56 20.12 -8.74 16.17
N VAL A 57 19.07 -9.28 15.53
CA VAL A 57 18.67 -10.69 15.65
C VAL A 57 19.77 -11.63 15.16
N PHE A 58 20.46 -11.28 14.08
CA PHE A 58 21.61 -12.06 13.60
C PHE A 58 22.78 -12.07 14.60
N LEU A 59 23.01 -10.95 15.29
CA LEU A 59 24.08 -10.81 16.28
C LEU A 59 23.74 -11.42 17.65
N LEU A 60 22.44 -11.61 17.93
CA LEU A 60 21.99 -12.32 19.13
C LEU A 60 22.45 -13.77 19.04
N ASP A 61 23.35 -14.11 19.96
CA ASP A 61 24.17 -15.32 19.95
C ASP A 61 23.41 -16.60 19.58
N PHE A 62 23.89 -17.27 18.54
CA PHE A 62 23.39 -18.57 18.09
C PHE A 62 23.57 -19.67 19.15
N SER A 63 24.45 -19.53 20.14
CA SER A 63 24.78 -20.63 21.05
C SER A 63 23.78 -20.90 22.19
N ASP A 64 22.84 -20.00 22.49
CA ASP A 64 21.96 -20.12 23.67
C ASP A 64 20.46 -20.05 23.30
N HIS A 65 19.96 -21.16 22.74
CA HIS A 65 18.62 -21.24 22.14
C HIS A 65 17.46 -21.06 23.15
N ARG A 66 17.65 -21.43 24.42
CA ARG A 66 16.53 -21.55 25.37
C ARG A 66 15.90 -20.22 25.76
N HIS A 67 16.68 -19.13 25.77
CA HIS A 67 16.21 -17.81 26.21
C HIS A 67 15.79 -16.89 25.06
N LEU A 68 16.14 -17.21 23.81
CA LEU A 68 15.85 -16.35 22.66
C LEU A 68 14.35 -16.24 22.34
N ASN A 69 13.59 -17.32 22.51
CA ASN A 69 12.13 -17.27 22.30
C ASN A 69 11.43 -16.32 23.27
N LEU A 70 11.90 -16.25 24.52
CA LEU A 70 11.37 -15.30 25.51
C LEU A 70 11.73 -13.85 25.17
N VAL A 71 12.94 -13.62 24.64
CA VAL A 71 13.35 -12.30 24.14
C VAL A 71 12.50 -11.88 22.95
N PHE A 72 12.25 -12.79 21.99
CA PHE A 72 11.40 -12.50 20.83
C PHE A 72 9.94 -12.29 21.22
N ALA A 73 9.40 -13.06 22.17
CA ALA A 73 8.06 -12.85 22.68
C ALA A 73 7.93 -11.49 23.38
N SER A 74 8.91 -11.11 24.19
CA SER A 74 8.96 -9.79 24.83
C SER A 74 9.04 -8.65 23.80
N ALA A 75 9.90 -8.80 22.79
CA ALA A 75 10.03 -7.83 21.70
C ALA A 75 8.73 -7.70 20.90
N ALA A 76 8.06 -8.81 20.60
CA ALA A 76 6.78 -8.82 19.92
C ALA A 76 5.66 -8.21 20.76
N LEU A 77 5.67 -8.42 22.07
CA LEU A 77 4.69 -7.82 22.98
C LEU A 77 4.84 -6.30 23.02
N LEU A 78 6.06 -5.79 23.09
CA LEU A 78 6.33 -4.36 23.04
C LEU A 78 5.98 -3.74 21.68
N PHE A 79 6.31 -4.43 20.59
CA PHE A 79 5.91 -4.04 19.23
C PHE A 79 4.38 -3.94 19.10
N ALA A 80 3.66 -4.99 19.50
CA ALA A 80 2.20 -5.03 19.43
C ALA A 80 1.55 -4.03 20.39
N GLY A 81 2.14 -3.80 21.57
CA GLY A 81 1.69 -2.82 22.54
C GLY A 81 1.82 -1.39 22.03
N SER A 82 2.97 -1.01 21.45
CA SER A 82 3.14 0.32 20.84
C SER A 82 2.22 0.51 19.63
N PHE A 83 2.08 -0.53 18.80
CA PHE A 83 1.17 -0.54 17.66
C PHE A 83 -0.31 -0.40 18.08
N LEU A 84 -0.74 -1.10 19.13
CA LEU A 84 -2.09 -1.02 19.69
C LEU A 84 -2.38 0.36 20.27
N GLY A 85 -1.42 0.96 20.96
CA GLY A 85 -1.55 2.28 21.57
C GLY A 85 -1.89 3.38 20.57
N LEU A 86 -1.45 3.24 19.32
CA LEU A 86 -1.67 4.22 18.25
C LEU A 86 -2.80 3.84 17.28
N THR A 87 -3.00 2.55 16.99
CA THR A 87 -4.08 2.11 16.08
C THR A 87 -5.41 1.86 16.78
N HIS A 88 -5.42 1.59 18.08
CA HIS A 88 -6.60 1.20 18.87
C HIS A 88 -7.34 -0.06 18.36
N HIS A 89 -6.71 -0.90 17.53
CA HIS A 89 -7.31 -2.12 16.98
C HIS A 89 -6.71 -3.40 17.60
N LEU A 90 -7.42 -3.98 18.58
CA LEU A 90 -6.95 -5.16 19.32
C LEU A 90 -6.66 -6.38 18.43
N LEU A 91 -7.57 -6.72 17.50
CA LEU A 91 -7.37 -7.87 16.60
C LEU A 91 -6.18 -7.69 15.68
N LEU A 92 -5.97 -6.47 15.16
CA LEU A 92 -4.83 -6.15 14.31
C LEU A 92 -3.52 -6.20 15.11
N ALA A 93 -3.51 -5.70 16.35
CA ALA A 93 -2.35 -5.80 17.23
C ALA A 93 -2.00 -7.23 17.62
N LEU A 94 -3.01 -8.10 17.81
CA LEU A 94 -2.80 -9.51 18.10
C LEU A 94 -2.26 -10.26 16.87
N ALA A 95 -2.79 -9.98 15.68
CA ALA A 95 -2.22 -10.50 14.43
C ALA A 95 -0.78 -10.01 14.22
N SER A 96 -0.52 -8.72 14.49
CA SER A 96 0.80 -8.12 14.32
C SER A 96 1.83 -8.69 15.29
N PHE A 97 1.43 -9.03 16.53
CA PHE A 97 2.24 -9.78 17.48
C PHE A 97 2.76 -11.09 16.86
N PHE A 98 1.85 -11.94 16.36
CA PHE A 98 2.23 -13.26 15.82
C PHE A 98 3.09 -13.14 14.56
N ILE A 99 2.75 -12.21 13.66
CA ILE A 99 3.51 -12.00 12.43
C ILE A 99 4.91 -11.47 12.73
N TYR A 100 5.03 -10.53 13.68
CA TYR A 100 6.33 -9.99 14.06
C TYR A 100 7.17 -11.02 14.83
N PHE A 101 6.57 -11.81 15.72
CA PHE A 101 7.25 -12.94 16.36
C PHE A 101 7.76 -13.95 15.33
N PHE A 102 6.94 -14.27 14.32
CA PHE A 102 7.32 -15.14 13.22
C PHE A 102 8.46 -14.54 12.38
N PHE A 103 8.43 -13.22 12.12
CA PHE A 103 9.52 -12.51 11.46
C PHE A 103 10.86 -12.65 12.21
N LEU A 104 10.88 -12.37 13.52
CA LEU A 104 12.10 -12.50 14.34
C LEU A 104 12.63 -13.94 14.34
N SER A 105 11.72 -14.90 14.56
CA SER A 105 12.05 -16.33 14.57
C SER A 105 12.57 -16.81 13.21
N TYR A 106 11.96 -16.34 12.12
CA TYR A 106 12.38 -16.68 10.76
C TYR A 106 13.78 -16.15 10.46
N ILE A 107 14.07 -14.88 10.77
CA ILE A 107 15.40 -14.29 10.55
C ILE A 107 16.46 -15.09 11.32
N TYR A 108 16.19 -15.42 12.58
CA TYR A 108 17.11 -16.18 13.42
C TYR A 108 17.38 -17.58 12.86
N ILE A 109 16.32 -18.38 12.63
CA ILE A 109 16.45 -19.77 12.17
C ILE A 109 17.08 -19.83 10.77
N SER A 110 16.66 -18.96 9.85
CA SER A 110 17.20 -18.92 8.50
C SER A 110 18.68 -18.54 8.49
N SER A 111 19.08 -17.62 9.35
CA SER A 111 20.48 -17.20 9.46
C SER A 111 21.34 -18.28 10.12
N LEU A 112 20.83 -18.95 11.16
CA LEU A 112 21.52 -20.04 11.85
C LEU A 112 21.76 -21.22 10.91
N LYS A 113 20.70 -21.72 10.25
CA LYS A 113 20.81 -22.83 9.28
C LYS A 113 21.82 -22.56 8.18
N LYS A 114 21.93 -21.30 7.75
CA LYS A 114 22.92 -20.91 6.74
C LYS A 114 24.31 -20.78 7.33
N ALA A 115 24.46 -20.17 8.50
CA ALA A 115 25.76 -20.05 9.16
C ALA A 115 26.41 -21.42 9.41
N GLU A 116 25.61 -22.46 9.70
CA GLU A 116 26.08 -23.84 9.83
C GLU A 116 26.62 -24.45 8.52
N LEU A 117 26.11 -24.00 7.37
CA LEU A 117 26.49 -24.53 6.04
C LEU A 117 27.77 -23.91 5.48
N PHE A 118 28.25 -22.79 6.03
CA PHE A 118 29.42 -22.09 5.50
C PHE A 118 30.61 -22.16 6.47
N VAL A 119 31.71 -22.74 6.01
CA VAL A 119 33.01 -22.78 6.72
C VAL A 119 33.60 -21.37 6.93
N ARG A 120 33.18 -20.39 6.10
CA ARG A 120 33.60 -18.99 6.20
C ARG A 120 32.38 -18.08 6.28
N PHE A 121 32.41 -17.14 7.21
CA PHE A 121 31.34 -16.15 7.33
C PHE A 121 31.29 -15.21 6.11
N SER A 122 30.21 -15.32 5.33
CA SER A 122 29.88 -14.44 4.21
C SER A 122 28.52 -13.75 4.48
N PRO A 123 28.49 -12.44 4.82
CA PRO A 123 27.24 -11.70 5.02
C PRO A 123 26.30 -11.78 3.82
N ASN A 124 26.86 -11.83 2.61
CA ASN A 124 26.10 -11.82 1.38
C ASN A 124 25.32 -13.12 1.14
N GLU A 125 25.84 -14.24 1.61
CA GLU A 125 25.25 -15.57 1.39
C GLU A 125 24.36 -15.99 2.56
N ILE A 126 24.78 -15.64 3.78
CA ILE A 126 24.12 -16.01 5.03
C ILE A 126 22.98 -15.03 5.34
N PHE A 127 23.30 -13.74 5.42
CA PHE A 127 22.40 -12.74 5.99
C PHE A 127 21.45 -12.13 4.96
N ILE A 128 21.96 -11.61 3.82
CA ILE A 128 21.13 -10.90 2.81
C ILE A 128 19.89 -11.70 2.39
N PRO A 129 19.97 -13.00 2.03
CA PRO A 129 18.78 -13.69 1.54
C PRO A 129 17.79 -14.02 2.68
N SER A 130 18.27 -14.13 3.92
CA SER A 130 17.42 -14.28 5.10
C SER A 130 16.64 -12.99 5.36
N VAL A 131 17.31 -11.83 5.31
CA VAL A 131 16.69 -10.50 5.43
C VAL A 131 15.68 -10.24 4.33
N LYS A 132 16.00 -10.53 3.06
CA LYS A 132 15.08 -10.33 1.94
C LYS A 132 13.79 -11.12 2.10
N LYS A 133 13.88 -12.39 2.52
CA LYS A 133 12.71 -13.23 2.80
C LYS A 133 11.99 -12.81 4.09
N GLY A 134 12.71 -12.34 5.12
CA GLY A 134 12.08 -11.78 6.31
C GLY A 134 11.29 -10.50 6.00
N PHE A 135 11.80 -9.65 5.11
CA PHE A 135 11.10 -8.44 4.67
C PHE A 135 9.77 -8.78 3.98
N MET A 136 9.65 -9.93 3.30
CA MET A 136 8.36 -10.40 2.78
C MET A 136 7.32 -10.60 3.88
N ILE A 137 7.72 -11.09 5.06
CA ILE A 137 6.82 -11.25 6.22
C ILE A 137 6.33 -9.88 6.68
N MET A 138 7.20 -8.86 6.67
CA MET A 138 6.81 -7.47 6.96
C MET A 138 5.87 -6.89 5.90
N LEU A 139 6.01 -7.28 4.62
CA LEU A 139 5.04 -6.91 3.58
C LEU A 139 3.67 -7.55 3.80
N VAL A 140 3.63 -8.80 4.28
CA VAL A 140 2.37 -9.45 4.68
C VAL A 140 1.72 -8.68 5.83
N LEU A 141 2.49 -8.22 6.81
CA LEU A 141 1.97 -7.38 7.88
C LEU A 141 1.36 -6.08 7.34
N LEU A 142 2.04 -5.39 6.43
CA LEU A 142 1.51 -4.18 5.77
C LEU A 142 0.22 -4.46 4.99
N ALA A 143 0.13 -5.59 4.30
CA ALA A 143 -1.09 -6.00 3.61
C ALA A 143 -2.27 -6.23 4.58
N ILE A 144 -2.00 -6.80 5.76
CA ILE A 144 -3.00 -6.99 6.80
C ILE A 144 -3.41 -5.64 7.42
N ILE A 145 -2.46 -4.73 7.63
CA ILE A 145 -2.77 -3.36 8.06
C ILE A 145 -3.70 -2.69 7.04
N ALA A 146 -3.40 -2.80 5.74
CA ALA A 146 -4.24 -2.26 4.67
C ALA A 146 -5.65 -2.85 4.71
N PHE A 147 -5.77 -4.17 4.88
CA PHE A 147 -7.06 -4.84 5.04
C PHE A 147 -7.89 -4.22 6.17
N PHE A 148 -7.31 -4.07 7.37
CA PHE A 148 -8.03 -3.53 8.52
C PHE A 148 -8.37 -2.04 8.35
N GLN A 149 -7.45 -1.23 7.80
CA GLN A 149 -7.69 0.19 7.50
C GLN A 149 -8.82 0.35 6.48
N THR A 150 -8.79 -0.41 5.38
CA THR A 150 -9.86 -0.44 4.39
C THR A 150 -11.18 -0.90 5.00
N ARG A 151 -11.19 -1.94 5.83
CA ARG A 151 -12.41 -2.39 6.51
C ARG A 151 -13.00 -1.28 7.36
N ASN A 152 -12.19 -0.57 8.15
CA ASN A 152 -12.66 0.53 8.99
C ASN A 152 -13.23 1.69 8.16
N LEU A 153 -12.57 2.04 7.06
CA LEU A 153 -13.05 3.05 6.13
C LEU A 153 -14.40 2.65 5.52
N LEU A 154 -14.55 1.39 5.11
CA LEU A 154 -15.78 0.86 4.52
C LEU A 154 -16.93 0.72 5.51
N THR A 155 -16.65 0.42 6.78
CA THR A 155 -17.65 0.43 7.85
C THR A 155 -18.07 1.84 8.24
N GLY A 156 -17.23 2.85 7.99
CA GLY A 156 -17.50 4.26 8.27
C GLY A 156 -18.06 5.05 7.09
N ASN A 157 -17.79 4.62 5.84
CA ASN A 157 -18.24 5.24 4.61
C ASN A 157 -18.34 4.20 3.47
N ASN A 158 -19.49 4.21 2.82
CA ASN A 158 -19.82 3.63 1.52
C ASN A 158 -18.64 3.37 0.55
N LEU A 159 -18.66 2.20 -0.13
CA LEU A 159 -17.57 1.51 -0.87
C LEU A 159 -16.71 2.32 -1.84
N LEU A 160 -17.25 3.40 -2.40
CA LEU A 160 -16.54 4.33 -3.25
C LEU A 160 -16.55 5.69 -2.54
N THR A 161 -15.40 6.26 -2.22
CA THR A 161 -15.37 7.67 -1.84
C THR A 161 -15.59 8.51 -3.11
N PRO A 162 -16.30 9.66 -3.04
CA PRO A 162 -16.43 10.55 -4.19
C PRO A 162 -15.06 10.94 -4.79
N ALA A 163 -14.00 10.96 -3.97
CA ALA A 163 -12.63 11.16 -4.41
C ALA A 163 -12.09 10.01 -5.29
N PHE A 164 -12.37 8.76 -4.94
CA PHE A 164 -11.98 7.59 -5.74
C PHE A 164 -12.76 7.53 -7.06
N THR A 165 -14.06 7.83 -7.04
CA THR A 165 -14.88 7.97 -8.26
C THR A 165 -14.33 9.07 -9.17
N LYS A 166 -13.97 10.24 -8.62
CA LYS A 166 -13.31 11.31 -9.38
C LYS A 166 -11.97 10.86 -9.95
N LEU A 167 -11.17 10.08 -9.21
CA LEU A 167 -9.87 9.58 -9.66
C LEU A 167 -9.99 8.59 -10.83
N LEU A 168 -11.01 7.72 -10.81
CA LEU A 168 -11.31 6.80 -11.90
C LEU A 168 -11.86 7.51 -13.15
N VAL A 169 -12.66 8.55 -12.97
CA VAL A 169 -13.32 9.27 -14.07
C VAL A 169 -12.40 10.34 -14.68
N LYS A 170 -11.47 10.92 -13.92
CA LYS A 170 -10.52 11.97 -14.37
C LYS A 170 -9.71 11.63 -15.63
N PRO A 171 -9.14 10.42 -15.82
CA PRO A 171 -8.43 10.09 -17.05
C PRO A 171 -9.37 9.89 -18.26
N VAL A 172 -10.65 9.61 -18.03
CA VAL A 172 -11.64 9.30 -19.07
C VAL A 172 -12.49 10.54 -19.43
N LEU A 173 -12.60 11.51 -18.51
CA LEU A 173 -13.30 12.78 -18.65
C LEU A 173 -12.94 13.55 -19.93
N PRO A 174 -11.66 13.74 -20.30
CA PRO A 174 -11.29 14.43 -21.54
C PRO A 174 -11.77 13.69 -22.79
N ILE A 175 -11.78 12.35 -22.75
CA ILE A 175 -12.22 11.50 -23.86
C ILE A 175 -13.74 11.56 -24.01
N ILE A 176 -14.47 11.49 -22.89
CA ILE A 176 -15.92 11.64 -22.84
C ILE A 176 -16.34 13.04 -23.30
N ASN A 177 -15.69 14.09 -22.80
CA ASN A 177 -15.94 15.47 -23.21
C ASN A 177 -15.71 15.65 -24.72
N LYS A 178 -14.63 15.06 -25.27
CA LYS A 178 -14.32 15.13 -26.70
C LYS A 178 -15.34 14.38 -27.55
N GLU A 179 -15.79 13.20 -27.13
CA GLU A 179 -16.72 12.40 -27.92
C GLU A 179 -18.15 12.95 -27.84
N ILE A 180 -18.59 13.43 -26.67
CA ILE A 180 -19.87 14.12 -26.52
C ILE A 180 -19.87 15.45 -27.28
N SER A 181 -18.80 16.24 -27.18
CA SER A 181 -18.66 17.46 -27.99
C SER A 181 -18.71 17.17 -29.49
N LYS A 182 -18.09 16.08 -29.94
CA LYS A 182 -18.12 15.65 -31.34
C LYS A 182 -19.52 15.21 -31.78
N GLN A 183 -20.24 14.46 -30.95
CA GLN A 183 -21.62 14.03 -31.23
C GLN A 183 -22.58 15.23 -31.26
N ILE A 184 -22.44 16.17 -30.33
CA ILE A 184 -23.27 17.39 -30.28
C ILE A 184 -22.95 18.29 -31.48
N LYS A 185 -21.67 18.49 -31.83
CA LYS A 185 -21.28 19.23 -33.05
C LYS A 185 -21.80 18.55 -34.33
N ALA A 186 -21.80 17.22 -34.39
CA ALA A 186 -22.35 16.48 -35.53
C ALA A 186 -23.88 16.59 -35.63
N GLN A 187 -24.60 16.60 -34.50
CA GLN A 187 -26.05 16.80 -34.47
C GLN A 187 -26.44 18.25 -34.79
N LEU A 188 -25.68 19.23 -34.28
CA LEU A 188 -25.83 20.65 -34.62
C LEU A 188 -25.57 20.92 -36.10
N ALA A 189 -24.57 20.26 -36.70
CA ALA A 189 -24.28 20.37 -38.13
C ALA A 189 -25.40 19.78 -39.01
N ASN A 190 -26.19 18.84 -38.48
CA ASN A 190 -27.31 18.21 -39.16
C ASN A 190 -28.66 18.95 -38.96
N GLN A 191 -28.74 19.93 -38.07
CA GLN A 191 -29.91 20.79 -37.90
C GLN A 191 -29.76 22.06 -38.74
N LYS A 192 -30.17 21.98 -40.02
CA LYS A 192 -30.09 23.09 -40.99
C LYS A 192 -31.12 24.22 -40.78
N ASP A 193 -32.12 24.02 -39.93
CA ASP A 193 -33.23 24.97 -39.74
C ASP A 193 -33.41 25.32 -38.25
N LEU A 194 -32.50 26.14 -37.71
CA LEU A 194 -32.67 26.73 -36.39
C LEU A 194 -33.01 28.22 -36.51
N PRO A 195 -34.04 28.71 -35.80
CA PRO A 195 -34.39 30.13 -35.80
C PRO A 195 -33.21 30.96 -35.29
N THR A 196 -32.90 32.03 -36.01
CA THR A 196 -31.71 32.89 -35.89
C THR A 196 -31.57 33.66 -34.56
N SER A 197 -32.40 33.37 -33.55
CA SER A 197 -32.44 34.10 -32.27
C SER A 197 -32.03 33.28 -31.03
N MET A 198 -31.59 32.03 -31.17
CA MET A 198 -31.12 31.23 -30.02
C MET A 198 -29.61 31.32 -29.85
N THR A 199 -29.17 31.72 -28.65
CA THR A 199 -27.77 31.66 -28.23
C THR A 199 -27.26 30.21 -28.26
N ASN A 200 -26.00 29.99 -28.68
CA ASN A 200 -25.36 28.66 -28.77
C ASN A 200 -25.51 27.81 -27.49
N GLN A 201 -25.54 28.44 -26.32
CA GLN A 201 -25.80 27.79 -25.03
C GLN A 201 -27.18 27.14 -24.92
N THR A 202 -28.23 27.85 -25.36
CA THR A 202 -29.62 27.39 -25.33
C THR A 202 -29.81 26.22 -26.28
N LEU A 203 -29.14 26.28 -27.43
CA LEU A 203 -29.16 25.27 -28.48
C LEU A 203 -28.46 23.97 -28.04
N ILE A 204 -27.28 24.07 -27.43
CA ILE A 204 -26.55 22.92 -26.86
C ILE A 204 -27.34 22.27 -25.73
N ARG A 205 -27.99 23.06 -24.85
CA ARG A 205 -28.86 22.54 -23.78
C ARG A 205 -30.09 21.82 -24.33
N LEU A 206 -30.65 22.30 -25.44
CA LEU A 206 -31.82 21.69 -26.09
C LEU A 206 -31.45 20.35 -26.74
N VAL A 207 -30.29 20.29 -27.43
CA VAL A 207 -29.74 19.04 -28.01
C VAL A 207 -29.37 18.01 -26.93
N LEU A 208 -28.80 18.44 -25.80
CA LEU A 208 -28.51 17.57 -24.66
C LEU A 208 -29.80 17.01 -24.04
N LYS A 209 -30.82 17.86 -23.86
CA LYS A 209 -32.13 17.45 -23.34
C LYS A 209 -32.84 16.48 -24.28
N GLU A 210 -32.73 16.67 -25.58
CA GLU A 210 -33.32 15.79 -26.59
C GLU A 210 -32.55 14.46 -26.73
N SER A 211 -31.22 14.49 -26.61
CA SER A 211 -30.38 13.28 -26.54
C SER A 211 -30.69 12.42 -25.31
N LEU A 212 -30.94 13.05 -24.15
CA LEU A 212 -31.35 12.35 -22.93
C LEU A 212 -32.75 11.74 -23.04
N LYS A 213 -33.70 12.46 -23.66
CA LYS A 213 -35.03 11.90 -23.98
C LYS A 213 -34.96 10.70 -24.93
N ASN A 214 -34.01 10.71 -25.87
CA ASN A 214 -33.81 9.59 -26.78
C ASN A 214 -33.10 8.39 -26.10
N MET A 215 -32.23 8.63 -25.13
CA MET A 215 -31.67 7.56 -24.28
C MET A 215 -32.73 6.86 -23.42
N ASP A 216 -33.74 7.59 -22.96
CA ASP A 216 -34.85 7.04 -22.18
C ASP A 216 -35.81 6.15 -23.02
N ARG A 217 -35.84 6.37 -24.34
CA ARG A 217 -36.59 5.55 -25.31
C ARG A 217 -35.89 4.23 -25.68
N ILE A 218 -34.56 4.19 -25.63
CA ILE A 218 -33.79 2.96 -25.81
C ILE A 218 -33.83 2.23 -24.46
N LYS A 219 -34.09 0.90 -24.44
CA LYS A 219 -34.18 0.08 -23.20
C LYS A 219 -32.87 0.00 -22.37
N THR A 220 -31.95 0.94 -22.53
CA THR A 220 -30.79 1.21 -21.67
C THR A 220 -31.21 2.11 -20.50
N LYS A 221 -32.15 1.65 -19.67
CA LYS A 221 -32.64 2.39 -18.49
C LYS A 221 -31.64 2.53 -17.34
N ASP A 222 -30.39 2.09 -17.53
CA ASP A 222 -29.36 2.09 -16.51
C ASP A 222 -28.00 2.40 -17.13
N LEU A 223 -27.73 3.66 -17.45
CA LEU A 223 -26.35 4.14 -17.57
C LEU A 223 -25.85 4.41 -16.14
N ILE A 224 -25.15 3.43 -15.57
CA ILE A 224 -24.54 3.53 -14.22
C ILE A 224 -25.60 3.76 -13.11
N GLY A 225 -26.84 3.33 -13.33
CA GLY A 225 -27.91 3.41 -12.33
C GLY A 225 -28.46 4.81 -12.07
N ILE A 226 -28.22 5.79 -12.93
CA ILE A 226 -28.73 7.15 -12.76
C ILE A 226 -29.87 7.39 -13.75
N TYR A 227 -31.00 7.86 -13.24
CA TYR A 227 -32.12 8.25 -14.07
C TYR A 227 -31.75 9.50 -14.89
N PRO A 228 -32.09 9.57 -16.20
CA PRO A 228 -31.79 10.72 -17.06
C PRO A 228 -32.24 12.08 -16.49
N GLU A 229 -33.28 12.08 -15.66
CA GLU A 229 -33.85 13.24 -14.97
C GLU A 229 -32.96 13.82 -13.86
N GLN A 230 -32.01 13.03 -13.34
CA GLN A 230 -31.11 13.40 -12.25
C GLN A 230 -29.77 13.97 -12.74
N ILE A 231 -29.57 14.06 -14.06
CA ILE A 231 -28.36 14.62 -14.66
C ILE A 231 -28.51 16.15 -14.69
N PRO A 232 -27.70 16.92 -13.95
CA PRO A 232 -27.79 18.37 -13.93
C PRO A 232 -27.18 18.96 -15.22
N ILE A 233 -27.95 18.93 -16.31
CA ILE A 233 -27.54 19.50 -17.62
C ILE A 233 -27.29 21.02 -17.51
N GLU A 234 -27.83 21.66 -16.47
CA GLU A 234 -27.73 23.09 -16.22
C GLU A 234 -26.32 23.52 -15.79
N SER A 235 -25.53 22.63 -15.18
CA SER A 235 -24.15 22.92 -14.75
C SER A 235 -23.10 22.76 -15.86
N VAL A 236 -23.49 22.35 -17.07
CA VAL A 236 -22.62 22.31 -18.26
C VAL A 236 -22.11 23.71 -18.60
N LEU A 237 -20.79 23.88 -18.62
CA LEU A 237 -20.15 25.11 -19.10
C LEU A 237 -19.91 25.01 -20.61
N VAL A 238 -20.32 26.04 -21.33
CA VAL A 238 -20.06 26.17 -22.77
C VAL A 238 -19.10 27.33 -22.97
N ASN A 239 -17.88 27.01 -23.38
CA ASN A 239 -16.87 28.03 -23.67
C ASN A 239 -17.24 28.81 -24.94
N SER A 240 -16.71 30.03 -25.07
CA SER A 240 -16.93 30.93 -26.22
C SER A 240 -16.51 30.32 -27.57
N SER A 241 -15.71 29.27 -27.57
CA SER A 241 -15.30 28.48 -28.74
C SER A 241 -16.27 27.35 -29.13
N GLY A 242 -17.37 27.17 -28.38
CA GLY A 242 -18.36 26.10 -28.62
C GLY A 242 -17.94 24.71 -28.11
N ASP A 243 -16.92 24.65 -27.26
CA ASP A 243 -16.51 23.43 -26.57
C ASP A 243 -17.29 23.27 -25.26
N ILE A 244 -17.67 22.02 -24.98
CA ILE A 244 -18.56 21.65 -23.88
C ILE A 244 -17.71 21.05 -22.77
N ASP A 245 -17.79 21.65 -21.58
CA ASP A 245 -17.15 21.11 -20.38
C ASP A 245 -18.20 20.47 -19.46
N LEU A 246 -18.08 19.14 -19.30
CA LEU A 246 -18.95 18.32 -18.46
C LEU A 246 -18.32 18.04 -17.08
N ALA A 247 -17.11 18.53 -16.80
CA ALA A 247 -16.49 18.38 -15.48
C ALA A 247 -17.41 18.81 -14.31
N PRO A 248 -18.11 19.96 -14.35
CA PRO A 248 -19.04 20.34 -13.29
C PRO A 248 -20.22 19.38 -13.11
N VAL A 249 -20.75 18.81 -14.21
CA VAL A 249 -21.81 17.80 -14.16
C VAL A 249 -21.33 16.50 -13.52
N VAL A 250 -20.11 16.08 -13.82
CA VAL A 250 -19.49 14.89 -13.21
C VAL A 250 -19.21 15.12 -11.72
N ASP A 251 -18.81 16.33 -11.34
CA ASP A 251 -18.61 16.70 -9.95
C ASP A 251 -19.92 16.69 -9.14
N ASP A 252 -21.02 17.18 -9.72
CA ASP A 252 -22.35 17.17 -9.12
C ASP A 252 -22.95 15.75 -9.06
N MET A 253 -22.70 14.93 -10.09
CA MET A 253 -23.18 13.55 -10.17
C MET A 253 -22.34 12.55 -9.37
N ALA A 254 -21.12 12.91 -8.96
CA ALA A 254 -20.21 12.01 -8.26
C ALA A 254 -20.84 11.39 -7.01
N LEU A 255 -21.64 12.14 -6.26
CA LEU A 255 -22.34 11.66 -5.07
C LEU A 255 -23.45 10.65 -5.41
N SER A 256 -24.27 10.92 -6.43
CA SER A 256 -25.33 9.99 -6.87
C SER A 256 -24.78 8.72 -7.52
N ILE A 257 -23.75 8.84 -8.37
CA ILE A 257 -23.02 7.68 -8.94
C ILE A 257 -22.51 6.80 -7.81
N THR A 258 -21.85 7.42 -6.84
CA THR A 258 -21.29 6.75 -5.68
C THR A 258 -22.38 6.01 -4.90
N ASN A 259 -23.48 6.68 -4.55
CA ASN A 259 -24.57 6.06 -3.78
C ASN A 259 -25.24 4.89 -4.52
N ASN A 260 -25.49 5.02 -5.83
CA ASN A 260 -26.12 3.95 -6.61
C ASN A 260 -25.16 2.76 -6.83
N MET A 261 -23.87 3.02 -7.04
CA MET A 261 -22.87 1.94 -7.10
C MET A 261 -22.73 1.23 -5.74
N ASN A 262 -22.81 1.95 -4.63
CA ASN A 262 -22.77 1.35 -3.29
C ASN A 262 -24.00 0.51 -2.98
N GLN A 263 -25.19 0.91 -3.46
CA GLN A 263 -26.40 0.09 -3.35
C GLN A 263 -26.36 -1.16 -4.23
N LYS A 264 -25.86 -1.05 -5.48
CA LYS A 264 -25.81 -2.17 -6.43
C LYS A 264 -24.71 -3.18 -6.14
N TYR A 265 -23.55 -2.72 -5.66
CA TYR A 265 -22.39 -3.55 -5.35
C TYR A 265 -22.17 -3.75 -3.84
N GLY A 266 -23.16 -3.39 -3.01
CA GLY A 266 -23.08 -3.47 -1.55
C GLY A 266 -22.78 -4.88 -1.02
N SER A 267 -23.23 -5.92 -1.73
CA SER A 267 -22.94 -7.32 -1.40
C SER A 267 -21.45 -7.67 -1.48
N PHE A 268 -20.66 -6.94 -2.25
CA PHE A 268 -19.22 -7.15 -2.38
C PHE A 268 -18.38 -6.35 -1.35
N ILE A 269 -19.01 -5.49 -0.53
CA ILE A 269 -18.33 -4.68 0.51
C ILE A 269 -17.50 -5.54 1.47
N GLY A 270 -18.01 -6.71 1.85
CA GLY A 270 -17.29 -7.61 2.76
C GLY A 270 -15.98 -8.15 2.20
N PHE A 271 -15.85 -8.22 0.87
CA PHE A 271 -14.67 -8.78 0.19
C PHE A 271 -13.65 -7.72 -0.25
N THR A 272 -14.07 -6.47 -0.38
CA THR A 272 -13.20 -5.34 -0.80
C THR A 272 -11.93 -5.17 0.04
N PRO A 273 -11.95 -5.25 1.39
CA PRO A 273 -10.73 -5.22 2.21
C PRO A 273 -9.72 -6.28 1.82
N PHE A 274 -10.18 -7.48 1.46
CA PHE A 274 -9.32 -8.60 1.09
C PHE A 274 -8.64 -8.34 -0.25
N VAL A 275 -9.42 -7.89 -1.26
CA VAL A 275 -8.88 -7.52 -2.57
C VAL A 275 -7.85 -6.40 -2.44
N ILE A 276 -8.14 -5.37 -1.64
CA ILE A 276 -7.20 -4.27 -1.42
C ILE A 276 -5.93 -4.77 -0.72
N GLY A 277 -6.03 -5.61 0.32
CA GLY A 277 -4.86 -6.21 0.96
C GLY A 277 -3.97 -6.98 -0.02
N VAL A 278 -4.57 -7.78 -0.92
CA VAL A 278 -3.84 -8.51 -1.96
C VAL A 278 -3.19 -7.57 -2.96
N VAL A 279 -3.91 -6.55 -3.46
CA VAL A 279 -3.36 -5.55 -4.38
C VAL A 279 -2.19 -4.80 -3.73
N VAL A 280 -2.34 -4.38 -2.47
CA VAL A 280 -1.29 -3.72 -1.69
C VAL A 280 -0.07 -4.61 -1.57
N PHE A 281 -0.24 -5.89 -1.27
CA PHE A 281 0.87 -6.83 -1.21
C PHE A 281 1.64 -6.89 -2.54
N PHE A 282 0.94 -7.03 -3.67
CA PHE A 282 1.58 -7.05 -5.00
C PHE A 282 2.26 -5.72 -5.36
N VAL A 283 1.63 -4.58 -5.05
CA VAL A 283 2.22 -3.26 -5.28
C VAL A 283 3.50 -3.09 -4.46
N LEU A 284 3.45 -3.39 -3.16
CA LEU A 284 4.60 -3.27 -2.25
C LEU A 284 5.68 -4.32 -2.52
N GLN A 285 5.35 -5.44 -3.17
CA GLN A 285 6.33 -6.45 -3.60
C GLN A 285 7.42 -5.82 -4.49
N SER A 286 7.08 -4.79 -5.27
CA SER A 286 8.02 -4.06 -6.12
C SER A 286 9.16 -3.41 -5.30
N ILE A 287 8.92 -3.12 -4.01
CA ILE A 287 9.89 -2.51 -3.09
C ILE A 287 10.99 -3.51 -2.66
N LEU A 288 10.78 -4.82 -2.84
CA LEU A 288 11.81 -5.83 -2.53
C LEU A 288 13.07 -5.68 -3.36
N TRP A 289 12.95 -5.21 -4.61
CA TRP A 289 14.09 -5.01 -5.48
C TRP A 289 14.99 -3.87 -4.99
N PRO A 290 14.49 -2.63 -4.78
CA PRO A 290 15.33 -1.56 -4.25
C PRO A 290 15.81 -1.86 -2.82
N PHE A 291 14.99 -2.51 -1.99
CA PHE A 291 15.43 -2.98 -0.66
C PHE A 291 16.58 -3.98 -0.76
N GLY A 292 16.50 -4.96 -1.65
CA GLY A 292 17.57 -5.93 -1.90
C GLY A 292 18.88 -5.28 -2.34
N LEU A 293 18.81 -4.29 -3.23
CA LEU A 293 19.99 -3.54 -3.68
C LEU A 293 20.61 -2.74 -2.53
N LEU A 294 19.81 -1.96 -1.80
CA LEU A 294 20.31 -1.17 -0.67
C LEU A 294 20.92 -2.05 0.41
N THR A 295 20.24 -3.13 0.79
CA THR A 295 20.79 -4.08 1.77
C THR A 295 22.07 -4.73 1.28
N SER A 296 22.22 -5.03 0.00
CA SER A 296 23.47 -5.57 -0.55
C SER A 296 24.65 -4.61 -0.50
N LEU A 297 24.40 -3.31 -0.59
CA LEU A 297 25.43 -2.27 -0.47
C LEU A 297 25.78 -1.99 1.00
N ILE A 298 24.77 -1.94 1.87
CA ILE A 298 24.91 -1.54 3.27
C ILE A 298 25.42 -2.70 4.15
N THR A 299 25.02 -3.94 3.85
CA THR A 299 25.40 -5.12 4.66
C THR A 299 26.93 -5.28 4.78
N PRO A 300 27.72 -5.26 3.69
CA PRO A 300 29.16 -5.38 3.79
C PRO A 300 29.81 -4.27 4.63
N LEU A 301 29.31 -3.03 4.53
CA LEU A 301 29.80 -1.89 5.29
C LEU A 301 29.55 -2.07 6.80
N ILE A 302 28.33 -2.47 7.18
CA ILE A 302 27.97 -2.72 8.57
C ILE A 302 28.83 -3.84 9.15
N PHE A 303 28.94 -4.98 8.47
CA PHE A 303 29.74 -6.09 8.97
C PHE A 303 31.23 -5.77 9.02
N LYS A 304 31.77 -5.02 8.05
CA LYS A 304 33.16 -4.52 8.09
C LYS A 304 33.41 -3.65 9.32
N LEU A 305 32.46 -2.77 9.65
CA LEU A 305 32.54 -1.92 10.85
C LEU A 305 32.45 -2.75 12.13
N LEU A 306 31.54 -3.74 12.20
CA LEU A 306 31.43 -4.66 13.34
C LEU A 306 32.70 -5.50 13.56
N PHE A 307 33.38 -5.93 12.49
CA PHE A 307 34.68 -6.58 12.57
C PHE A 307 35.78 -5.62 13.06
N SER A 308 35.80 -4.40 12.52
CA SER A 308 36.78 -3.37 12.92
C SER A 308 36.66 -3.00 14.40
N LEU A 309 35.45 -2.93 14.92
CA LEU A 309 35.16 -2.62 16.33
C LEU A 309 35.37 -3.83 17.27
N LYS A 310 35.87 -4.98 16.76
CA LYS A 310 35.99 -6.25 17.51
C LYS A 310 34.67 -6.65 18.18
N PHE A 311 33.54 -6.30 17.56
CA PHE A 311 32.23 -6.73 18.02
C PHE A 311 32.01 -8.21 17.67
N ILE A 312 32.48 -8.61 16.48
CA ILE A 312 32.55 -10.00 16.00
C ILE A 312 34.03 -10.39 15.89
N ASN A 313 34.42 -11.49 16.53
CA ASN A 313 35.77 -12.03 16.39
C ASN A 313 35.81 -13.06 15.25
N LYS A 314 36.81 -12.98 14.38
CA LYS A 314 37.09 -14.04 13.41
C LYS A 314 37.85 -15.14 14.14
N ASN A 315 37.18 -16.23 14.48
CA ASN A 315 37.90 -17.46 14.79
C ASN A 315 38.42 -18.02 13.47
N LEU A 316 39.72 -17.92 13.26
CA LEU A 316 40.39 -18.63 12.17
C LEU A 316 40.34 -20.12 12.52
N VAL A 317 39.34 -20.83 12.01
CA VAL A 317 39.42 -22.30 11.98
C VAL A 317 40.56 -22.62 11.00
N PRO A 318 41.61 -23.34 11.42
CA PRO A 318 42.69 -23.73 10.52
C PRO A 318 42.10 -24.50 9.34
N LYS A 319 42.39 -24.05 8.12
CA LYS A 319 42.03 -24.71 6.87
C LYS A 319 42.78 -26.04 6.80
N GLU A 320 42.19 -27.13 7.25
CA GLU A 320 42.71 -28.48 6.97
C GLU A 320 41.78 -29.35 6.12
N ILE A 321 40.60 -28.87 5.71
CA ILE A 321 39.70 -29.69 4.90
C ILE A 321 39.11 -28.86 3.76
N GLU A 322 39.85 -28.77 2.66
CA GLU A 322 39.32 -28.47 1.31
C GLU A 322 40.40 -28.78 0.27
N GLN A 323 40.85 -30.04 0.26
CA GLN A 323 41.57 -30.62 -0.88
C GLN A 323 40.92 -31.92 -1.40
N ILE A 324 39.69 -32.23 -0.96
CA ILE A 324 38.95 -33.40 -1.43
C ILE A 324 37.50 -33.01 -1.70
N SER A 325 37.25 -32.50 -2.90
CA SER A 325 36.16 -32.87 -3.81
C SER A 325 35.87 -31.71 -4.76
N LEU A 326 36.47 -31.80 -5.94
CA LEU A 326 36.09 -31.08 -7.17
C LEU A 326 34.68 -31.47 -7.63
#